data_AF-A0AAW3ANK2-F1
#
_entry.id   AF-A0AAW3ANK2-F1
#
_cell.length_a   1.000
_cell.length_b   1.000
_cell.length_c   1.000
_cell.angle_alpha   90.00
_cell.angle_beta   90.00
_cell.angle_gamma   90.00
#
_symmetry.space_group_name_H-M   'P 1'
#
loop_
_entity.id
_entity.type
_entity.pdbx_description
1 polymer ?
#
loop_
_entity_poly.entity_id
_entity_poly.type
_entity_poly.pdbx_seq_one_letter_code
_entity_poly.pdbx_strand_id
1 'polypeptide(L)'
;MLLPHELAAATALSDAGLHGRSNARRGGVRLERCHFSTVRYLKYTEHPVSVTTLNVQRTTAQALLDHQLLNYTADVVAGAITKGMRVDGYLVPAPVYPRPHLVEPMRNYVYLMPTLEQQMFLLYENLATLRRVTSIGSGVRVVLHGYADDEASSITAVLYKSAATFNYNNPSVVMVPSTKTVGSALVRRQINFVLAVTAADVADVVDFLIADKSAIVVMVFDDLALHYTALVTALSSTPASVQARVITFTNLPLWSDTSEKIYLDFPLMQVFHFAMKVPSNYTPSSLMNIVAVLFAMELASMTPEPNSAAMVDALYRNGVMFTEGMAFGPFNWGCKVTSSGRICLQHNYGAQSIVMLSVQRMLDPRVPPLTAPMTPSLVYRPRVASSALTPAERNGIIAGVVLLVVASIAAVGLFLYCCMDNRDN
;
A
#
# COMPACT_ATOMS: atom_id res chain seq x y z
N MET A 1 -30.74 -9.46 -7.09
CA MET A 1 -31.83 -9.30 -6.11
C MET A 1 -32.57 -10.63 -6.03
N LEU A 2 -32.24 -11.50 -5.08
CA LEU A 2 -32.89 -12.81 -4.92
C LEU A 2 -33.87 -12.73 -3.74
N LEU A 3 -35.08 -13.29 -3.93
CA LEU A 3 -36.25 -13.13 -3.07
C LEU A 3 -36.17 -13.95 -1.76
N PRO A 4 -36.90 -13.56 -0.70
CA PRO A 4 -36.76 -14.09 0.67
C PRO A 4 -37.08 -15.59 0.87
N HIS A 5 -37.72 -16.25 -0.09
CA HIS A 5 -38.14 -17.65 0.06
C HIS A 5 -37.01 -18.67 -0.24
N GLU A 6 -35.91 -18.28 -0.89
CA GLU A 6 -34.76 -19.17 -1.09
C GLU A 6 -33.83 -19.24 0.14
N LEU A 7 -34.02 -18.37 1.13
CA LEU A 7 -33.24 -18.36 2.37
C LEU A 7 -33.54 -19.57 3.28
N ALA A 8 -34.77 -20.11 3.22
CA ALA A 8 -35.21 -21.20 4.09
C ALA A 8 -34.70 -22.58 3.65
N ALA A 9 -34.40 -22.76 2.36
CA ALA A 9 -33.87 -24.03 1.84
C ALA A 9 -32.36 -24.21 2.13
N ALA A 10 -31.62 -23.12 2.31
CA ALA A 10 -30.19 -23.15 2.59
C ALA A 10 -29.86 -23.57 4.04
N THR A 11 -30.79 -23.41 4.98
CA THR A 11 -30.63 -23.83 6.38
C THR A 11 -30.78 -25.34 6.57
N ALA A 12 -31.58 -26.01 5.74
CA ALA A 12 -31.86 -27.45 5.88
C ALA A 12 -30.73 -28.39 5.42
N LEU A 13 -29.78 -27.88 4.62
CA LEU A 13 -28.62 -28.65 4.14
C LEU A 13 -27.36 -28.49 5.03
N SER A 14 -27.45 -27.75 6.14
CA SER A 14 -26.30 -27.46 7.00
C SER A 14 -26.03 -28.51 8.10
N ASP A 15 -26.99 -29.40 8.39
CA ASP A 15 -26.91 -30.36 9.51
C ASP A 15 -26.46 -31.78 9.13
N ALA A 16 -26.16 -32.06 7.86
CA ALA A 16 -25.69 -33.37 7.43
C ALA A 16 -24.22 -33.31 6.98
N GLY A 17 -23.28 -33.48 7.91
CA GLY A 17 -21.92 -33.92 7.54
C GLY A 17 -20.77 -33.38 8.38
N LEU A 18 -20.33 -34.25 9.30
CA LEU A 18 -18.94 -34.46 9.74
C LEU A 18 -18.39 -33.55 10.86
N HIS A 19 -18.54 -34.11 12.07
CA HIS A 19 -17.63 -33.96 13.19
C HIS A 19 -16.15 -34.13 12.78
N GLY A 20 -15.36 -33.08 13.01
CA GLY A 20 -13.91 -33.15 13.12
C GLY A 20 -13.44 -32.22 14.24
N ARG A 21 -13.32 -32.75 15.47
CA ARG A 21 -12.73 -32.04 16.61
C ARG A 21 -11.22 -31.87 16.36
N SER A 22 -10.73 -30.64 16.43
CA SER A 22 -9.30 -30.36 16.60
C SER A 22 -9.12 -29.27 17.66
N ASN A 23 -8.67 -29.71 18.84
CA ASN A 23 -8.16 -28.89 19.92
C ASN A 23 -6.66 -28.63 19.65
N ALA A 24 -6.26 -27.39 19.39
CA ALA A 24 -4.89 -26.95 19.58
C ALA A 24 -4.80 -25.43 19.74
N ARG A 25 -4.56 -24.97 20.97
CA ARG A 25 -4.08 -23.63 21.28
C ARG A 25 -2.61 -23.53 20.86
N ARG A 26 -2.29 -22.72 19.85
CA ARG A 26 -1.07 -21.89 19.70
C ARG A 26 -1.00 -21.30 18.28
N GLY A 27 -1.02 -19.96 18.20
CA GLY A 27 -0.30 -19.12 17.23
C GLY A 27 -0.45 -19.29 15.70
N GLY A 28 -1.33 -20.16 15.18
CA GLY A 28 -1.58 -20.27 13.73
C GLY A 28 -2.46 -19.15 13.19
N VAL A 29 -2.06 -18.53 12.08
CA VAL A 29 -2.62 -17.28 11.55
C VAL A 29 -4.03 -17.48 10.95
N ARG A 30 -4.90 -16.51 11.20
CA ARG A 30 -6.36 -16.45 10.95
C ARG A 30 -6.79 -16.43 9.45
N LEU A 31 -5.89 -16.70 8.50
CA LEU A 31 -6.12 -16.59 7.05
C LEU A 31 -7.00 -17.72 6.48
N GLU A 32 -7.02 -18.89 7.14
CA GLU A 32 -7.69 -20.11 6.64
C GLU A 32 -9.22 -20.00 6.56
N ARG A 33 -9.87 -19.28 7.49
CA ARG A 33 -11.35 -19.25 7.57
C ARG A 33 -12.02 -18.35 6.51
N CYS A 34 -11.29 -17.37 5.96
CA CYS A 34 -11.86 -16.39 5.04
C CYS A 34 -12.21 -17.01 3.67
N HIS A 35 -11.25 -17.71 3.06
CA HIS A 35 -11.37 -18.22 1.68
C HIS A 35 -12.54 -19.21 1.53
N PHE A 36 -12.65 -20.17 2.44
CA PHE A 36 -13.70 -21.20 2.39
C PHE A 36 -15.12 -20.62 2.56
N SER A 37 -15.28 -19.62 3.43
CA SER A 37 -16.59 -19.01 3.71
C SER A 37 -17.10 -18.22 2.51
N THR A 38 -16.22 -17.51 1.80
CA THR A 38 -16.57 -16.71 0.62
C THR A 38 -16.91 -17.57 -0.59
N VAL A 39 -16.13 -18.62 -0.91
CA VAL A 39 -16.44 -19.50 -2.04
C VAL A 39 -17.77 -20.24 -1.83
N ARG A 40 -18.06 -20.68 -0.60
CA ARG A 40 -19.36 -21.28 -0.27
C ARG A 40 -20.52 -20.28 -0.43
N TYR A 41 -20.29 -19.00 -0.15
CA TYR A 41 -21.30 -17.95 -0.30
C TYR A 41 -21.65 -17.69 -1.77
N LEU A 42 -20.63 -17.60 -2.62
CA LEU A 42 -20.81 -17.15 -4.00
C LEU A 42 -21.45 -18.19 -4.93
N LYS A 43 -21.62 -19.45 -4.49
CA LYS A 43 -22.21 -20.57 -5.27
C LYS A 43 -21.87 -20.45 -6.76
N TYR A 44 -20.59 -20.45 -7.09
CA TYR A 44 -20.17 -20.27 -8.47
C TYR A 44 -20.53 -21.51 -9.28
N THR A 45 -21.58 -21.44 -10.09
CA THR A 45 -22.22 -22.58 -10.76
C THR A 45 -21.69 -22.84 -12.17
N GLU A 46 -21.04 -21.87 -12.80
CA GLU A 46 -20.55 -22.02 -14.19
C GLU A 46 -19.22 -22.76 -14.27
N HIS A 47 -18.34 -22.61 -13.26
CA HIS A 47 -17.10 -23.40 -13.12
C HIS A 47 -16.90 -23.86 -11.66
N PRO A 48 -16.89 -25.17 -11.35
CA PRO A 48 -16.71 -25.62 -9.98
C PRO A 48 -15.33 -25.19 -9.44
N VAL A 49 -15.32 -24.35 -8.40
CA VAL A 49 -14.09 -23.90 -7.72
C VAL A 49 -13.81 -24.80 -6.51
N SER A 50 -12.61 -25.36 -6.43
CA SER A 50 -12.10 -26.08 -5.26
C SER A 50 -11.07 -25.23 -4.51
N VAL A 51 -11.12 -25.24 -3.18
CA VAL A 51 -10.19 -24.49 -2.32
C VAL A 51 -9.58 -25.40 -1.29
N THR A 52 -8.25 -25.39 -1.21
CA THR A 52 -7.47 -26.05 -0.15
C THR A 52 -6.68 -25.01 0.62
N THR A 53 -6.75 -25.06 1.95
CA THR A 53 -6.01 -24.13 2.83
C THR A 53 -4.81 -24.80 3.45
N LEU A 54 -3.68 -24.09 3.48
CA LEU A 54 -2.43 -24.58 4.05
C LEU A 54 -2.00 -23.74 5.26
N ASN A 55 -1.67 -24.43 6.35
CA ASN A 55 -1.02 -23.79 7.50
C ASN A 55 0.49 -23.76 7.28
N VAL A 56 1.03 -22.61 6.90
CA VAL A 56 2.40 -22.47 6.42
C VAL A 56 3.28 -21.81 7.47
N GLN A 57 4.46 -22.41 7.73
CA GLN A 57 5.58 -21.73 8.36
C GLN A 57 6.57 -21.28 7.29
N ARG A 58 7.37 -20.25 7.59
CA ARG A 58 8.31 -19.65 6.62
C ARG A 58 9.23 -20.68 5.95
N THR A 59 9.62 -21.75 6.64
CA THR A 59 10.53 -22.79 6.15
C THR A 59 9.83 -23.98 5.48
N THR A 60 8.50 -24.09 5.55
CA THR A 60 7.76 -25.28 5.07
C THR A 60 6.86 -24.99 3.88
N ALA A 61 6.80 -23.74 3.41
CA ALA A 61 5.85 -23.30 2.40
C ALA A 61 5.92 -24.10 1.09
N GLN A 62 7.12 -24.29 0.53
CA GLN A 62 7.29 -25.05 -0.71
C GLN A 62 6.90 -26.52 -0.53
N ALA A 63 7.36 -27.16 0.54
CA ALA A 63 7.09 -28.58 0.80
C ALA A 63 5.59 -28.86 0.99
N LEU A 64 4.87 -27.95 1.65
CA LEU A 64 3.42 -28.06 1.82
C LEU A 64 2.68 -27.87 0.50
N LEU A 65 3.10 -26.91 -0.33
CA LEU A 65 2.54 -26.72 -1.67
C LEU A 65 2.77 -27.98 -2.54
N ASP A 66 4.01 -28.45 -2.62
CA ASP A 66 4.39 -29.64 -3.40
C ASP A 66 3.57 -30.87 -2.96
N HIS A 67 3.37 -31.05 -1.65
CA HIS A 67 2.56 -32.15 -1.11
C HIS A 67 1.09 -32.08 -1.55
N GLN A 68 0.48 -30.89 -1.57
CA GLN A 68 -0.91 -30.77 -2.06
C GLN A 68 -1.01 -31.04 -3.55
N LEU A 69 -0.01 -30.61 -4.32
CA LEU A 69 0.02 -30.79 -5.76
C LEU A 69 0.19 -32.25 -6.21
N LEU A 70 0.47 -33.18 -5.29
CA LEU A 70 0.42 -34.63 -5.57
C LEU A 70 -1.01 -35.12 -5.81
N ASN A 71 -2.00 -34.51 -5.15
CA ASN A 71 -3.39 -34.96 -5.16
C ASN A 71 -4.34 -33.99 -5.86
N TYR A 72 -3.91 -32.76 -6.11
CA TYR A 72 -4.74 -31.68 -6.65
C TYR A 72 -3.99 -30.86 -7.69
N THR A 73 -4.71 -30.34 -8.68
CA THR A 73 -4.22 -29.26 -9.54
C THR A 73 -4.63 -27.91 -8.93
N ALA A 74 -3.77 -26.90 -9.09
CA ALA A 74 -4.06 -25.54 -8.66
C ALA A 74 -3.82 -24.58 -9.82
N ASP A 75 -4.69 -23.57 -9.95
CA ASP A 75 -4.53 -22.48 -10.90
C ASP A 75 -4.17 -21.15 -10.23
N VAL A 76 -4.45 -21.07 -8.93
CA VAL A 76 -4.28 -19.86 -8.12
C VAL A 76 -3.58 -20.24 -6.81
N VAL A 77 -2.55 -19.49 -6.44
CA VAL A 77 -1.88 -19.57 -5.14
C VAL A 77 -1.98 -18.20 -4.49
N ALA A 78 -2.72 -18.08 -3.39
CA ALA A 78 -2.97 -16.81 -2.71
C ALA A 78 -2.52 -16.86 -1.24
N GLY A 79 -2.20 -15.67 -0.69
CA GLY A 79 -1.82 -15.51 0.71
C GLY A 79 -0.32 -15.28 0.92
N ALA A 80 0.22 -15.85 2.00
CA ALA A 80 1.61 -15.64 2.39
C ALA A 80 2.58 -16.33 1.42
N ILE A 81 3.33 -15.55 0.66
CA ILE A 81 4.37 -15.99 -0.27
C ILE A 81 5.74 -15.75 0.36
N THR A 82 6.58 -16.77 0.36
CA THR A 82 7.98 -16.64 0.79
C THR A 82 8.89 -16.52 -0.43
N LYS A 83 9.88 -15.65 -0.34
CA LYS A 83 10.89 -15.49 -1.40
C LYS A 83 11.53 -16.85 -1.70
N GLY A 84 11.54 -17.24 -2.97
CA GLY A 84 12.05 -18.53 -3.44
C GLY A 84 11.03 -19.65 -3.55
N MET A 85 9.74 -19.41 -3.23
CA MET A 85 8.69 -20.35 -3.61
C MET A 85 8.55 -20.43 -5.13
N ARG A 86 8.42 -21.65 -5.64
CA ARG A 86 8.20 -21.95 -7.06
C ARG A 86 6.71 -21.81 -7.37
N VAL A 87 6.31 -20.61 -7.78
CA VAL A 87 4.91 -20.31 -8.13
C VAL A 87 4.72 -19.76 -9.53
N ASP A 88 5.75 -19.82 -10.39
CA ASP A 88 5.75 -19.26 -11.76
C ASP A 88 4.62 -19.76 -12.67
N GLY A 89 4.11 -20.97 -12.40
CA GLY A 89 3.01 -21.58 -13.14
C GLY A 89 1.60 -21.19 -12.66
N TYR A 90 1.47 -20.42 -11.58
CA TYR A 90 0.19 -20.11 -10.94
C TYR A 90 -0.10 -18.62 -10.94
N LEU A 91 -1.38 -18.25 -11.00
CA LEU A 91 -1.81 -16.89 -10.70
C LEU A 91 -1.59 -16.62 -9.20
N VAL A 92 -0.91 -15.53 -8.87
CA VAL A 92 -0.63 -15.13 -7.49
C VAL A 92 -1.26 -13.76 -7.20
N PRO A 93 -2.55 -13.70 -6.84
CA PRO A 93 -3.22 -12.45 -6.54
C PRO A 93 -2.90 -11.99 -5.12
N ALA A 94 -2.60 -10.70 -4.97
CA ALA A 94 -2.23 -10.05 -3.71
C ALA A 94 -1.18 -10.83 -2.90
N PRO A 95 0.04 -11.04 -3.45
CA PRO A 95 1.07 -11.79 -2.74
C PRO A 95 1.44 -11.06 -1.44
N VAL A 96 1.38 -11.77 -0.32
CA VAL A 96 1.71 -11.22 1.01
C VAL A 96 3.07 -11.74 1.42
N TYR A 97 4.00 -10.85 1.69
CA TYR A 97 5.33 -11.27 2.08
C TYR A 97 5.53 -11.07 3.58
N PRO A 98 6.18 -12.01 4.28
CA PRO A 98 6.56 -11.83 5.68
C PRO A 98 7.45 -10.62 5.95
N ARG A 99 7.97 -10.01 4.89
CA ARG A 99 8.75 -8.79 4.88
C ARG A 99 8.34 -7.96 3.66
N PRO A 100 7.98 -6.68 3.82
CA PRO A 100 7.69 -5.81 2.69
C PRO A 100 8.90 -5.70 1.76
N HIS A 101 8.70 -5.80 0.46
CA HIS A 101 9.75 -5.73 -0.55
C HIS A 101 9.24 -4.96 -1.76
N LEU A 102 10.16 -4.56 -2.64
CA LEU A 102 9.84 -3.91 -3.90
C LEU A 102 9.14 -4.89 -4.85
N VAL A 103 8.28 -4.38 -5.73
CA VAL A 103 7.54 -5.18 -6.71
C VAL A 103 8.49 -6.08 -7.47
N GLU A 104 8.19 -7.38 -7.47
CA GLU A 104 8.86 -8.34 -8.33
C GLU A 104 8.25 -8.27 -9.72
N PRO A 105 9.06 -8.08 -10.79
CA PRO A 105 8.58 -8.10 -12.16
C PRO A 105 8.32 -9.54 -12.59
N MET A 106 7.28 -10.14 -12.02
CA MET A 106 6.78 -11.48 -12.33
C MET A 106 5.40 -11.36 -12.93
N ARG A 107 5.22 -11.95 -14.13
CA ARG A 107 4.00 -11.80 -14.92
C ARG A 107 2.76 -12.31 -14.17
N ASN A 108 2.93 -13.38 -13.41
CA ASN A 108 1.87 -14.08 -12.69
C ASN A 108 1.59 -13.50 -11.30
N TYR A 109 2.42 -12.58 -10.80
CA TYR A 109 2.20 -11.89 -9.53
C TYR A 109 1.34 -10.67 -9.79
N VAL A 110 0.26 -10.51 -9.03
CA VAL A 110 -0.69 -9.40 -9.22
C VAL A 110 -0.88 -8.66 -7.91
N TYR A 111 -0.23 -7.52 -7.75
CA TYR A 111 -0.28 -6.73 -6.53
C TYR A 111 -1.56 -5.88 -6.48
N LEU A 112 -2.55 -6.34 -5.71
CA LEU A 112 -3.84 -5.67 -5.54
C LEU A 112 -3.84 -4.64 -4.40
N MET A 113 -2.94 -4.81 -3.43
CA MET A 113 -2.74 -3.89 -2.31
C MET A 113 -1.63 -2.88 -2.65
N PRO A 114 -1.52 -1.75 -1.92
CA PRO A 114 -0.52 -0.73 -2.22
C PRO A 114 0.89 -1.30 -2.18
N THR A 115 1.66 -1.17 -3.25
CA THR A 115 3.05 -1.65 -3.27
C THR A 115 3.94 -0.80 -2.37
N LEU A 116 5.11 -1.32 -1.99
CA LEU A 116 6.06 -0.54 -1.18
C LEU A 116 6.43 0.78 -1.87
N GLU A 117 6.61 0.77 -3.19
CA GLU A 117 6.89 1.94 -4.03
C GLU A 117 5.76 2.95 -3.98
N GLN A 118 4.50 2.51 -4.12
CA GLN A 118 3.33 3.38 -4.03
C GLN A 118 3.24 4.03 -2.65
N GLN A 119 3.44 3.25 -1.59
CA GLN A 119 3.41 3.75 -0.21
C GLN A 119 4.53 4.75 0.07
N MET A 120 5.76 4.47 -0.38
CA MET A 120 6.89 5.41 -0.27
C MET A 120 6.68 6.69 -1.07
N PHE A 121 6.11 6.59 -2.27
CA PHE A 121 5.81 7.75 -3.09
C PHE A 121 4.75 8.65 -2.41
N LEU A 122 3.65 8.05 -1.96
CA LEU A 122 2.56 8.74 -1.27
C LEU A 122 2.99 9.32 0.08
N LEU A 123 3.90 8.66 0.81
CA LEU A 123 4.51 9.22 2.03
C LEU A 123 5.11 10.60 1.74
N TYR A 124 5.93 10.69 0.70
CA TYR A 124 6.60 11.94 0.32
C TYR A 124 5.64 12.98 -0.25
N GLU A 125 4.69 12.56 -1.08
CA GLU A 125 3.63 13.42 -1.60
C GLU A 125 2.83 14.10 -0.46
N ASN A 126 2.62 13.38 0.64
CA ASN A 126 1.75 13.81 1.74
C ASN A 126 2.49 14.24 3.02
N LEU A 127 3.81 14.47 2.98
CA LEU A 127 4.56 14.91 4.16
C LEU A 127 4.00 16.20 4.78
N ALA A 128 3.51 17.14 3.97
CA ALA A 128 2.90 18.36 4.47
C ALA A 128 1.62 18.08 5.28
N THR A 129 0.81 17.11 4.87
CA THR A 129 -0.39 16.66 5.58
C THR A 129 -0.01 16.00 6.90
N LEU A 130 0.97 15.09 6.87
CA LEU A 130 1.47 14.42 8.09
C LEU A 130 2.03 15.39 9.11
N ARG A 131 2.78 16.40 8.66
CA ARG A 131 3.33 17.46 9.52
C ARG A 131 2.28 18.40 10.11
N ARG A 132 1.01 18.33 9.70
CA ARG A 132 -0.08 19.04 10.38
C ARG A 132 -0.70 18.23 11.51
N VAL A 133 -0.51 16.91 11.54
CA VAL A 133 -1.01 16.05 12.63
C VAL A 133 -0.34 16.46 13.95
N THR A 134 0.94 16.83 13.91
CA THR A 134 1.71 17.31 15.06
C THR A 134 2.74 18.34 14.64
N SER A 135 3.23 19.17 15.58
CA SER A 135 4.40 20.04 15.33
C SER A 135 5.69 19.20 15.30
N ILE A 136 5.95 18.58 14.15
CA ILE A 136 7.15 17.76 13.89
C ILE A 136 8.18 18.46 13.02
N GLY A 137 9.43 18.02 13.15
CA GLY A 137 10.54 18.51 12.34
C GLY A 137 10.45 18.09 10.88
N SER A 138 11.39 18.58 10.07
CA SER A 138 11.46 18.29 8.64
C SER A 138 12.02 16.90 8.31
N GLY A 139 12.68 16.23 9.26
CA GLY A 139 13.32 14.93 9.04
C GLY A 139 12.34 13.77 8.92
N VAL A 140 12.69 12.82 8.05
CA VAL A 140 12.09 11.48 7.98
C VAL A 140 13.17 10.48 8.38
N ARG A 141 12.86 9.63 9.36
CA ARG A 141 13.65 8.47 9.76
C ARG A 141 13.04 7.24 9.11
N VAL A 142 13.85 6.44 8.43
CA VAL A 142 13.46 5.15 7.88
C VAL A 142 14.19 4.06 8.67
N VAL A 143 13.43 3.10 9.20
CA VAL A 143 13.95 1.95 9.93
C VAL A 143 13.68 0.69 9.11
N LEU A 144 14.74 0.04 8.65
CA LEU A 144 14.68 -1.22 7.92
C LEU A 144 14.97 -2.37 8.88
N HIS A 145 13.94 -3.08 9.34
CA HIS A 145 14.08 -4.15 10.32
C HIS A 145 14.38 -5.51 9.66
N GLY A 146 15.58 -6.03 9.90
CA GLY A 146 16.04 -7.36 9.53
C GLY A 146 16.44 -7.51 8.06
N TYR A 147 16.48 -6.42 7.29
CA TYR A 147 16.84 -6.42 5.87
C TYR A 147 18.30 -6.80 5.63
N ALA A 148 18.54 -7.49 4.51
CA ALA A 148 19.89 -7.68 3.99
C ALA A 148 20.37 -6.39 3.29
N ASP A 149 21.68 -6.20 3.16
CA ASP A 149 22.27 -4.95 2.67
C ASP A 149 21.86 -4.61 1.22
N ASP A 150 21.70 -5.61 0.36
CA ASP A 150 21.29 -5.46 -1.05
C ASP A 150 19.82 -5.03 -1.18
N GLU A 151 18.95 -5.65 -0.38
CA GLU A 151 17.53 -5.30 -0.28
C GLU A 151 17.35 -3.89 0.31
N ALA A 152 18.08 -3.58 1.38
CA ALA A 152 18.10 -2.28 2.01
C ALA A 152 18.58 -1.18 1.06
N SER A 153 19.62 -1.46 0.26
CA SER A 153 20.14 -0.54 -0.76
C SER A 153 19.10 -0.23 -1.83
N SER A 154 18.41 -1.26 -2.32
CA SER A 154 17.35 -1.11 -3.34
C SER A 154 16.18 -0.28 -2.82
N ILE A 155 15.70 -0.55 -1.61
CA ILE A 155 14.62 0.22 -0.96
C ILE A 155 15.04 1.66 -0.73
N THR A 156 16.26 1.88 -0.23
CA THR A 156 16.83 3.21 0.00
C THR A 156 16.89 4.03 -1.28
N ALA A 157 17.27 3.41 -2.41
CA ALA A 157 17.31 4.09 -3.70
C ALA A 157 15.91 4.59 -4.13
N VAL A 158 14.85 3.80 -3.90
CA VAL A 158 13.48 4.23 -4.21
C VAL A 158 13.03 5.35 -3.26
N LEU A 159 13.33 5.25 -1.97
CA LEU A 159 13.06 6.32 -1.00
C LEU A 159 13.69 7.65 -1.41
N TYR A 160 14.95 7.62 -1.87
CA TYR A 160 15.65 8.82 -2.32
C TYR A 160 15.04 9.40 -3.59
N LYS A 161 14.61 8.55 -4.53
CA LYS A 161 13.87 8.99 -5.72
C LYS A 161 12.52 9.61 -5.36
N SER A 162 11.76 9.01 -4.44
CA SER A 162 10.51 9.58 -3.93
C SER A 162 10.75 10.94 -3.27
N ALA A 163 11.73 11.03 -2.36
CA ALA A 163 12.10 12.29 -1.70
C ALA A 163 12.50 13.38 -2.69
N ALA A 164 13.33 13.02 -3.68
CA ALA A 164 13.77 13.93 -4.73
C ALA A 164 12.61 14.47 -5.58
N THR A 165 11.66 13.60 -5.93
CA THR A 165 10.49 13.94 -6.77
C THR A 165 9.67 15.07 -6.16
N PHE A 166 9.56 15.09 -4.83
CA PHE A 166 8.80 16.09 -4.08
C PHE A 166 9.70 17.15 -3.41
N ASN A 167 10.97 17.23 -3.81
CA ASN A 167 11.96 18.20 -3.32
C ASN A 167 12.17 18.20 -1.79
N TYR A 168 11.98 17.05 -1.12
CA TYR A 168 12.24 16.88 0.33
C TYR A 168 13.58 16.24 0.56
N ASN A 169 14.32 16.62 1.61
CA ASN A 169 15.61 16.00 1.95
C ASN A 169 15.53 14.46 1.98
N ASN A 170 16.64 13.81 1.64
CA ASN A 170 16.75 12.36 1.77
C ASN A 170 16.47 11.97 3.23
N PRO A 171 15.75 10.85 3.46
CA PRO A 171 15.55 10.34 4.81
C PRO A 171 16.87 9.87 5.41
N SER A 172 16.94 9.88 6.74
CA SER A 172 17.97 9.10 7.44
C SER A 172 17.53 7.64 7.48
N VAL A 173 18.34 6.74 6.93
CA VAL A 173 18.04 5.30 6.88
C VAL A 173 18.91 4.57 7.91
N VAL A 174 18.31 3.65 8.66
CA VAL A 174 19.02 2.74 9.57
C VAL A 174 18.53 1.32 9.40
N MET A 175 19.44 0.37 9.53
CA MET A 175 19.12 -1.05 9.59
C MET A 175 19.13 -1.51 11.04
N VAL A 176 18.08 -2.22 11.44
CA VAL A 176 17.98 -2.89 12.75
C VAL A 176 18.04 -4.39 12.50
N PRO A 177 18.95 -5.16 13.13
CA PRO A 177 18.98 -6.61 12.97
C PRO A 177 17.69 -7.27 13.45
N SER A 178 17.29 -8.39 12.84
CA SER A 178 16.06 -9.12 13.20
C SER A 178 16.03 -9.68 14.64
N THR A 179 17.16 -9.62 15.35
CA THR A 179 17.31 -10.06 16.74
C THR A 179 17.06 -8.94 17.75
N LYS A 180 16.74 -7.72 17.29
CA LYS A 180 16.52 -6.54 18.11
C LYS A 180 15.17 -5.91 17.77
N THR A 181 14.62 -5.13 18.68
CA THR A 181 13.43 -4.32 18.41
C THR A 181 13.80 -2.93 17.88
N VAL A 182 12.83 -2.26 17.25
CA VAL A 182 13.04 -0.98 16.57
C VAL A 182 13.07 0.24 17.50
N GLY A 183 12.69 0.11 18.78
CA GLY A 183 12.47 1.25 19.67
C GLY A 183 13.64 2.24 19.76
N SER A 184 14.87 1.75 19.91
CA SER A 184 16.07 2.60 19.98
C SER A 184 16.45 3.26 18.65
N ALA A 185 15.87 2.81 17.53
CA ALA A 185 16.12 3.36 16.21
C ALA A 185 15.16 4.50 15.84
N LEU A 186 14.07 4.67 16.60
CA LEU A 186 13.09 5.74 16.42
C LEU A 186 13.66 7.09 16.86
N VAL A 187 13.32 8.14 16.13
CA VAL A 187 13.81 9.50 16.35
C VAL A 187 12.66 10.40 16.79
N ARG A 188 12.89 11.10 17.90
CA ARG A 188 11.95 12.06 18.48
C ARG A 188 11.60 13.20 17.53
N ARG A 189 10.37 13.67 17.60
CA ARG A 189 9.83 14.80 16.79
C ARG A 189 10.01 14.62 15.27
N GLN A 190 10.07 13.39 14.77
CA GLN A 190 10.16 13.07 13.36
C GLN A 190 9.06 12.10 12.93
N ILE A 191 8.92 11.95 11.60
CA ILE A 191 8.20 10.84 11.00
C ILE A 191 9.14 9.64 10.95
N ASN A 192 8.74 8.55 11.58
CA ASN A 192 9.46 7.29 11.61
C ASN A 192 8.73 6.29 10.71
N PHE A 193 9.24 6.09 9.49
CA PHE A 193 8.74 5.09 8.56
C PHE A 193 9.44 3.76 8.82
N VAL A 194 8.71 2.80 9.36
CA VAL A 194 9.26 1.51 9.82
C VAL A 194 8.77 0.41 8.90
N LEU A 195 9.70 -0.38 8.37
CA LEU A 195 9.42 -1.52 7.51
C LEU A 195 9.80 -2.82 8.21
N ALA A 196 8.99 -3.86 7.99
CA ALA A 196 9.11 -5.17 8.61
C ALA A 196 8.93 -5.13 10.13
N VAL A 197 7.94 -4.37 10.57
CA VAL A 197 7.52 -4.33 11.98
C VAL A 197 7.10 -5.74 12.41
N THR A 198 7.54 -6.16 13.58
CA THR A 198 7.14 -7.42 14.22
C THR A 198 6.16 -7.17 15.37
N ALA A 199 5.55 -8.24 15.88
CA ALA A 199 4.70 -8.13 17.08
C ALA A 199 5.46 -7.61 18.32
N ALA A 200 6.78 -7.86 18.42
CA ALA A 200 7.60 -7.37 19.52
C ALA A 200 7.84 -5.84 19.42
N ASP A 201 7.92 -5.30 18.21
CA ASP A 201 8.13 -3.87 17.96
C ASP A 201 6.91 -3.02 18.34
N VAL A 202 5.70 -3.60 18.35
CA VAL A 202 4.47 -2.87 18.63
C VAL A 202 4.50 -2.19 20.00
N ALA A 203 5.00 -2.88 21.03
CA ALA A 203 5.10 -2.32 22.37
C ALA A 203 6.06 -1.11 22.40
N ASP A 204 7.25 -1.26 21.82
CA ASP A 204 8.25 -0.19 21.71
C ASP A 204 7.71 1.05 20.97
N VAL A 205 6.97 0.82 19.88
CA VAL A 205 6.33 1.90 19.11
C VAL A 205 5.31 2.65 19.96
N VAL A 206 4.48 1.94 20.72
CA VAL A 206 3.47 2.55 21.59
C VAL A 206 4.12 3.35 22.71
N ASP A 207 5.09 2.77 23.42
CA ASP A 207 5.82 3.44 24.51
C ASP A 207 6.55 4.68 24.01
N PHE A 208 7.18 4.60 22.84
CA PHE A 208 7.84 5.72 22.20
C PHE A 208 6.86 6.86 21.89
N LEU A 209 5.68 6.55 21.34
CA LEU A 209 4.68 7.57 21.01
C LEU A 209 4.01 8.15 22.26
N ILE A 210 3.88 7.40 23.35
CA ILE A 210 3.43 7.94 24.64
C ILE A 210 4.45 8.96 25.16
N ALA A 211 5.74 8.62 25.09
CA ALA A 211 6.83 9.47 25.57
C ALA A 211 7.04 10.73 24.72
N ASP A 212 6.95 10.62 23.40
CA ASP A 212 7.09 11.74 22.47
C ASP A 212 5.74 12.09 21.84
N LYS A 213 5.16 13.21 22.26
CA LYS A 213 3.83 13.69 21.80
C LYS A 213 3.81 14.24 20.37
N SER A 214 4.98 14.49 19.78
CA SER A 214 5.09 15.01 18.42
C SER A 214 5.33 13.90 17.40
N ALA A 215 6.11 12.87 17.74
CA ALA A 215 6.52 11.87 16.76
C ALA A 215 5.34 11.14 16.09
N ILE A 216 5.55 10.74 14.84
CA ILE A 216 4.62 9.94 14.03
C ILE A 216 5.33 8.65 13.64
N VAL A 217 4.64 7.52 13.66
CA VAL A 217 5.11 6.25 13.14
C VAL A 217 4.26 5.86 11.94
N VAL A 218 4.90 5.60 10.81
CA VAL A 218 4.26 5.15 9.59
C VAL A 218 4.67 3.71 9.34
N MET A 219 3.69 2.83 9.09
CA MET A 219 3.86 1.40 8.85
C MET A 219 3.24 1.06 7.51
N VAL A 220 3.87 0.16 6.75
CA VAL A 220 3.30 -0.26 5.46
C VAL A 220 2.10 -1.19 5.63
N PHE A 221 1.27 -1.30 4.59
CA PHE A 221 0.06 -2.12 4.61
C PHE A 221 0.34 -3.58 4.96
N ASP A 222 1.42 -4.18 4.45
CA ASP A 222 1.75 -5.59 4.72
C ASP A 222 2.03 -5.82 6.21
N ASP A 223 2.80 -4.93 6.84
CA ASP A 223 3.10 -4.98 8.27
C ASP A 223 1.81 -4.81 9.11
N LEU A 224 0.92 -3.90 8.68
CA LEU A 224 -0.40 -3.76 9.27
C LEU A 224 -1.20 -5.05 9.13
N ALA A 225 -1.27 -5.64 7.94
CA ALA A 225 -2.05 -6.84 7.68
C ALA A 225 -1.57 -8.02 8.54
N LEU A 226 -0.25 -8.17 8.72
CA LEU A 226 0.35 -9.22 9.54
C LEU A 226 0.20 -8.98 11.05
N HIS A 227 0.26 -7.73 11.50
CA HIS A 227 0.32 -7.38 12.93
C HIS A 227 -0.88 -6.58 13.45
N TYR A 228 -1.97 -6.51 12.67
CA TYR A 228 -3.17 -5.73 12.97
C TYR A 228 -3.68 -5.97 14.38
N THR A 229 -3.87 -7.24 14.78
CA THR A 229 -4.40 -7.58 16.11
C THR A 229 -3.49 -7.08 17.23
N ALA A 230 -2.17 -7.30 17.13
CA ALA A 230 -1.23 -6.82 18.13
C ALA A 230 -1.28 -5.29 18.24
N LEU A 231 -1.33 -4.61 17.08
CA LEU A 231 -1.37 -3.16 16.99
C LEU A 231 -2.64 -2.56 17.63
N VAL A 232 -3.82 -3.02 17.23
CA VAL A 232 -5.08 -2.48 17.76
C VAL A 232 -5.29 -2.85 19.22
N THR A 233 -4.86 -4.05 19.66
CA THR A 233 -4.92 -4.41 21.09
C THR A 233 -4.05 -3.46 21.91
N ALA A 234 -2.79 -3.24 21.52
CA ALA A 234 -1.89 -2.36 22.25
C ALA A 234 -2.36 -0.88 22.27
N LEU A 235 -2.96 -0.41 21.18
CA LEU A 235 -3.40 0.99 21.06
C LEU A 235 -4.82 1.27 21.59
N SER A 236 -5.66 0.24 21.73
CA SER A 236 -7.05 0.40 22.19
C SER A 236 -7.19 1.08 23.54
N SER A 237 -6.24 0.86 24.46
CA SER A 237 -6.21 1.47 25.80
C SER A 237 -5.45 2.80 25.85
N THR A 238 -4.92 3.28 24.73
CA THR A 238 -4.16 4.54 24.67
C THR A 238 -5.06 5.71 24.30
N PRO A 239 -4.69 6.97 24.63
CA PRO A 239 -5.44 8.14 24.21
C PRO A 239 -5.53 8.25 22.68
N ALA A 240 -6.63 8.80 22.17
CA ALA A 240 -6.85 9.04 20.75
C ALA A 240 -5.70 9.80 20.06
N SER A 241 -5.02 10.70 20.79
CA SER A 241 -3.84 11.42 20.29
C SER A 241 -2.61 10.53 20.03
N VAL A 242 -2.49 9.38 20.71
CA VAL A 242 -1.45 8.37 20.42
C VAL A 242 -1.88 7.53 19.21
N GLN A 243 -3.13 7.06 19.21
CA GLN A 243 -3.73 6.29 18.12
C GLN A 243 -3.67 7.02 16.76
N ALA A 244 -3.83 8.35 16.76
CA ALA A 244 -3.80 9.19 15.57
C ALA A 244 -2.42 9.23 14.88
N ARG A 245 -1.36 8.89 15.60
CA ARG A 245 0.05 9.05 15.17
C ARG A 245 0.70 7.75 14.71
N VAL A 246 -0.06 6.66 14.68
CA VAL A 246 0.31 5.44 13.92
C VAL A 246 -0.49 5.42 12.64
N ILE A 247 0.21 5.46 11.51
CA ILE A 247 -0.38 5.71 10.18
C ILE A 247 0.03 4.60 9.22
N THR A 248 -0.88 4.22 8.32
CA THR A 248 -0.64 3.26 7.25
C THR A 248 -1.30 3.71 5.96
N PHE A 249 -1.15 2.91 4.91
CA PHE A 249 -1.73 3.12 3.59
C PHE A 249 -2.68 1.98 3.26
N THR A 250 -3.80 2.26 2.61
CA THR A 250 -4.73 1.21 2.17
C THR A 250 -5.55 1.70 0.99
N ASN A 251 -5.83 0.82 0.03
CA ASN A 251 -6.88 1.02 -0.97
C ASN A 251 -8.19 0.30 -0.60
N LEU A 252 -8.19 -0.47 0.49
CA LEU A 252 -9.38 -1.16 0.97
C LEU A 252 -10.32 -0.17 1.68
N PRO A 253 -11.65 -0.34 1.54
CA PRO A 253 -12.59 0.28 2.46
C PRO A 253 -12.27 -0.12 3.90
N LEU A 254 -12.70 0.70 4.87
CA LEU A 254 -12.42 0.42 6.27
C LEU A 254 -13.15 -0.87 6.68
N TRP A 255 -12.38 -1.92 6.95
CA TRP A 255 -12.90 -3.26 7.22
C TRP A 255 -13.81 -3.34 8.44
N SER A 256 -13.75 -2.39 9.38
CA SER A 256 -14.60 -2.33 10.57
C SER A 256 -15.86 -1.47 10.41
N ASP A 257 -16.01 -0.76 9.28
CA ASP A 257 -17.17 0.09 9.02
C ASP A 257 -18.36 -0.76 8.59
N THR A 258 -19.46 -0.77 9.36
CA THR A 258 -20.68 -1.52 9.04
C THR A 258 -21.86 -0.61 8.69
N SER A 259 -21.60 0.63 8.31
CA SER A 259 -22.63 1.61 7.98
C SER A 259 -23.39 1.27 6.69
N GLU A 260 -24.61 1.78 6.53
CA GLU A 260 -25.34 1.63 5.27
C GLU A 260 -24.60 2.28 4.10
N LYS A 261 -23.94 3.42 4.36
CA LYS A 261 -23.18 4.14 3.34
C LYS A 261 -22.04 3.29 2.79
N ILE A 262 -21.26 2.63 3.64
CA ILE A 262 -20.13 1.82 3.15
C ILE A 262 -20.61 0.64 2.29
N TYR A 263 -21.78 0.09 2.60
CA TYR A 263 -22.38 -0.97 1.77
C TYR A 263 -22.89 -0.49 0.41
N LEU A 264 -23.33 0.77 0.32
CA LEU A 264 -23.72 1.38 -0.94
C LEU A 264 -22.51 1.75 -1.80
N ASP A 265 -21.46 2.31 -1.19
CA ASP A 265 -20.24 2.71 -1.89
C ASP A 265 -19.40 1.49 -2.32
N PHE A 266 -19.37 0.44 -1.48
CA PHE A 266 -18.55 -0.76 -1.67
C PHE A 266 -19.38 -2.04 -1.41
N PRO A 267 -20.05 -2.60 -2.44
CA PRO A 267 -20.81 -3.85 -2.32
C PRO A 267 -20.00 -5.02 -1.75
N LEU A 268 -18.69 -5.04 -1.99
CA LEU A 268 -17.71 -5.94 -1.36
C LEU A 268 -17.90 -6.08 0.16
N MET A 269 -18.24 -4.99 0.84
CA MET A 269 -18.35 -4.98 2.31
C MET A 269 -19.52 -5.82 2.81
N GLN A 270 -20.59 -5.96 2.02
CA GLN A 270 -21.68 -6.88 2.34
C GLN A 270 -21.23 -8.34 2.27
N VAL A 271 -20.52 -8.70 1.18
CA VAL A 271 -19.93 -10.03 0.99
C VAL A 271 -18.95 -10.34 2.13
N PHE A 272 -18.11 -9.37 2.46
CA PHE A 272 -17.10 -9.48 3.50
C PHE A 272 -17.71 -9.76 4.88
N HIS A 273 -18.62 -8.90 5.35
CA HIS A 273 -19.21 -9.07 6.68
C HIS A 273 -20.12 -10.30 6.78
N PHE A 274 -20.78 -10.67 5.68
CA PHE A 274 -21.56 -11.90 5.64
C PHE A 274 -20.67 -13.14 5.76
N ALA A 275 -19.58 -13.21 4.97
CA ALA A 275 -18.62 -14.31 5.03
C ALA A 275 -17.93 -14.38 6.41
N MET A 276 -17.64 -13.22 7.00
CA MET A 276 -16.96 -13.09 8.28
C MET A 276 -17.95 -12.92 9.43
N LYS A 277 -18.68 -13.98 9.81
CA LYS A 277 -19.73 -13.94 10.85
C LYS A 277 -19.39 -13.29 12.20
N VAL A 278 -18.10 -13.14 12.53
CA VAL A 278 -17.64 -12.60 13.81
C VAL A 278 -16.87 -11.28 13.58
N PRO A 279 -17.28 -10.15 14.17
CA PRO A 279 -16.63 -8.85 13.98
C PRO A 279 -15.15 -8.82 14.35
N SER A 280 -14.69 -9.66 15.28
CA SER A 280 -13.25 -9.78 15.59
C SER A 280 -12.40 -10.24 14.40
N ASN A 281 -13.04 -10.75 13.35
CA ASN A 281 -12.37 -11.18 12.12
C ASN A 281 -12.43 -10.13 11.01
N TYR A 282 -13.03 -8.97 11.28
CA TYR A 282 -12.97 -7.79 10.42
C TYR A 282 -11.56 -7.20 10.53
N THR A 283 -10.67 -7.69 9.67
CA THR A 283 -9.24 -7.32 9.67
C THR A 283 -8.82 -6.97 8.24
N PRO A 284 -7.77 -6.14 8.07
CA PRO A 284 -7.25 -5.81 6.75
C PRO A 284 -6.82 -7.08 5.98
N SER A 285 -6.18 -8.04 6.66
CA SER A 285 -5.79 -9.31 6.03
C SER A 285 -6.98 -10.14 5.57
N SER A 286 -8.07 -10.17 6.34
CA SER A 286 -9.29 -10.91 5.96
C SER A 286 -9.92 -10.30 4.71
N LEU A 287 -10.01 -8.96 4.66
CA LEU A 287 -10.62 -8.25 3.54
C LEU A 287 -9.77 -8.34 2.28
N MET A 288 -8.44 -8.17 2.40
CA MET A 288 -7.49 -8.39 1.31
C MET A 288 -7.64 -9.78 0.68
N ASN A 289 -7.75 -10.83 1.50
CA ASN A 289 -7.95 -12.19 0.98
C ASN A 289 -9.27 -12.34 0.21
N ILE A 290 -10.34 -11.73 0.72
CA ILE A 290 -11.64 -11.77 0.04
C ILE A 290 -11.57 -11.03 -1.30
N VAL A 291 -10.88 -9.89 -1.35
CA VAL A 291 -10.57 -9.19 -2.60
C VAL A 291 -9.78 -10.09 -3.56
N ALA A 292 -8.73 -10.77 -3.09
CA ALA A 292 -7.92 -11.65 -3.92
C ALA A 292 -8.72 -12.82 -4.52
N VAL A 293 -9.62 -13.43 -3.73
CA VAL A 293 -10.51 -14.50 -4.20
C VAL A 293 -11.49 -13.97 -5.25
N LEU A 294 -12.18 -12.87 -4.96
CA LEU A 294 -13.15 -12.28 -5.88
C LEU A 294 -12.49 -11.84 -7.18
N PHE A 295 -11.29 -11.28 -7.10
CA PHE A 295 -10.49 -10.89 -8.26
C PHE A 295 -10.11 -12.08 -9.13
N ALA A 296 -9.68 -13.19 -8.52
CA ALA A 296 -9.37 -14.42 -9.26
C ALA A 296 -10.63 -15.03 -9.90
N MET A 297 -11.77 -15.00 -9.21
CA MET A 297 -13.05 -15.47 -9.75
C MET A 297 -13.53 -14.59 -10.92
N GLU A 298 -13.32 -13.28 -10.85
CA GLU A 298 -13.62 -12.35 -11.94
C GLU A 298 -12.71 -12.61 -13.16
N LEU A 299 -11.44 -12.94 -12.96
CA LEU A 299 -10.58 -13.36 -14.07
C LEU A 299 -11.03 -14.70 -14.66
N ALA A 300 -11.43 -15.66 -13.83
CA ALA A 300 -11.92 -16.95 -14.27
C ALA A 300 -13.21 -16.84 -15.09
N SER A 301 -14.13 -15.94 -14.71
CA SER A 301 -15.40 -15.72 -15.46
C SER A 301 -15.18 -15.13 -16.85
N MET A 302 -14.06 -14.43 -17.06
CA MET A 302 -13.68 -13.88 -18.36
C MET A 302 -12.99 -14.89 -19.28
N THR A 303 -12.72 -16.11 -18.80
CA THR A 303 -11.98 -17.14 -19.53
C THR A 303 -12.83 -18.39 -19.74
N PRO A 304 -13.10 -18.83 -20.98
CA PRO A 304 -13.91 -20.03 -21.24
C PRO A 304 -13.35 -21.31 -20.61
N GLU A 305 -12.03 -21.45 -20.61
CA GLU A 305 -11.30 -22.55 -19.97
C GLU A 305 -10.32 -21.95 -18.95
N PRO A 306 -10.78 -21.69 -17.71
CA PRO A 306 -9.96 -21.02 -16.72
C PRO A 306 -8.77 -21.89 -16.32
N ASN A 307 -7.58 -21.37 -16.57
CA ASN A 307 -6.31 -21.85 -16.04
C ASN A 307 -5.41 -20.65 -15.75
N SER A 308 -4.30 -20.85 -15.04
CA SER A 308 -3.38 -19.77 -14.66
C SER A 308 -2.95 -18.90 -15.84
N ALA A 309 -2.54 -19.49 -16.95
CA ALA A 309 -2.07 -18.76 -18.12
C ALA A 309 -3.19 -17.94 -18.77
N ALA A 310 -4.36 -18.54 -18.96
CA ALA A 310 -5.53 -17.87 -19.53
C ALA A 310 -6.00 -16.68 -18.67
N MET A 311 -6.04 -16.83 -17.35
CA MET A 311 -6.40 -15.75 -16.43
C MET A 311 -5.39 -14.60 -16.46
N VAL A 312 -4.09 -14.91 -16.47
CA VAL A 312 -3.04 -13.90 -16.57
C VAL A 312 -3.07 -13.19 -17.93
N ASP A 313 -3.38 -13.90 -19.01
CA ASP A 313 -3.58 -13.31 -20.34
C ASP A 313 -4.81 -12.40 -20.38
N ALA A 314 -5.92 -12.81 -19.76
CA ALA A 314 -7.12 -11.99 -19.62
C ALA A 314 -6.83 -10.69 -18.85
N LEU A 315 -6.07 -10.78 -17.76
CA LEU A 315 -5.66 -9.62 -16.95
C LEU A 315 -4.94 -8.56 -17.80
N TYR A 316 -3.87 -8.94 -18.49
CA TYR A 316 -3.06 -7.98 -19.25
C TYR A 316 -3.70 -7.55 -20.57
N ARG A 317 -4.68 -8.32 -21.08
CA ARG A 317 -5.50 -7.92 -22.23
C ARG A 317 -6.50 -6.82 -21.85
N ASN A 318 -7.18 -6.96 -20.72
CA ASN A 318 -8.16 -5.98 -20.25
C ASN A 318 -7.48 -4.74 -19.64
N GLY A 319 -6.35 -4.95 -18.94
CA GLY A 319 -5.55 -3.90 -18.33
C GLY A 319 -6.18 -3.30 -17.08
N VAL A 320 -7.47 -2.96 -17.07
CA VAL A 320 -8.18 -2.51 -15.87
C VAL A 320 -9.23 -3.54 -15.49
N MET A 321 -9.26 -3.89 -14.21
CA MET A 321 -10.18 -4.87 -13.66
C MET A 321 -11.09 -4.19 -12.63
N PHE A 322 -12.36 -4.59 -12.60
CA PHE A 322 -13.31 -4.13 -11.60
C PHE A 322 -13.79 -5.32 -10.78
N THR A 323 -13.80 -5.19 -9.46
CA THR A 323 -14.25 -6.25 -8.55
C THR A 323 -15.03 -5.61 -7.41
N GLU A 324 -16.34 -5.87 -7.36
CA GLU A 324 -17.23 -5.46 -6.26
C GLU A 324 -17.12 -3.97 -5.86
N GLY A 325 -17.06 -3.08 -6.86
CA GLY A 325 -16.95 -1.63 -6.67
C GLY A 325 -15.53 -1.09 -6.52
N MET A 326 -14.50 -1.96 -6.61
CA MET A 326 -13.09 -1.56 -6.62
C MET A 326 -12.49 -1.67 -8.01
N ALA A 327 -11.66 -0.69 -8.39
CA ALA A 327 -10.90 -0.71 -9.64
C ALA A 327 -9.42 -1.06 -9.37
N PHE A 328 -8.86 -1.91 -10.20
CA PHE A 328 -7.45 -2.30 -10.17
C PHE A 328 -6.78 -2.10 -11.53
N GLY A 329 -5.53 -1.65 -11.51
CA GLY A 329 -4.69 -1.45 -12.69
C GLY A 329 -4.33 0.03 -12.92
N PRO A 330 -3.94 0.44 -14.15
CA PRO A 330 -3.83 -0.40 -15.34
C PRO A 330 -2.66 -1.38 -15.26
N PHE A 331 -2.94 -2.67 -15.41
CA PHE A 331 -1.98 -3.73 -15.61
C PHE A 331 -1.44 -3.71 -17.04
N ASN A 332 -0.13 -3.91 -17.20
CA ASN A 332 0.51 -4.00 -18.50
C ASN A 332 1.65 -5.00 -18.46
N TRP A 333 1.71 -5.88 -19.45
CA TRP A 333 2.83 -6.78 -19.61
C TRP A 333 3.19 -6.94 -21.07
N GLY A 334 4.33 -6.37 -21.46
CA GLY A 334 4.83 -6.55 -22.82
C GLY A 334 5.94 -5.59 -23.18
N CYS A 335 6.50 -5.79 -24.37
CA CYS A 335 7.53 -4.91 -24.92
C CYS A 335 7.11 -4.39 -26.28
N LYS A 336 7.39 -3.12 -26.53
CA LYS A 336 7.22 -2.46 -27.83
C LYS A 336 8.59 -2.08 -28.37
N VAL A 337 8.83 -2.34 -29.65
CA VAL A 337 10.01 -1.82 -30.35
C VAL A 337 9.66 -0.44 -30.86
N THR A 338 10.35 0.58 -30.37
CA THR A 338 10.28 1.96 -30.86
C THR A 338 11.53 2.28 -31.67
N SER A 339 11.53 3.44 -32.34
CA SER A 339 12.71 3.98 -33.02
C SER A 339 13.90 4.21 -32.06
N SER A 340 13.63 4.34 -30.76
CA SER A 340 14.62 4.49 -29.69
C SER A 340 15.05 3.18 -29.00
N GLY A 341 14.52 2.03 -29.43
CA GLY A 341 14.86 0.71 -28.89
C GLY A 341 13.65 -0.08 -28.37
N ARG A 342 13.91 -1.18 -27.67
CA ARG A 342 12.86 -2.02 -27.08
C ARG A 342 12.47 -1.47 -25.69
N ILE A 343 11.23 -1.00 -25.56
CA ILE A 343 10.66 -0.53 -24.28
C ILE A 343 9.75 -1.62 -23.74
N CYS A 344 10.04 -2.15 -22.55
CA CYS A 344 9.18 -3.09 -21.86
C CYS A 344 8.43 -2.40 -20.73
N LEU A 345 7.12 -2.63 -20.67
CA LEU A 345 6.27 -2.22 -19.56
C LEU A 345 5.84 -3.48 -18.82
N GLN A 346 6.23 -3.54 -17.55
CA GLN A 346 5.93 -4.62 -16.62
C GLN A 346 5.25 -3.97 -15.41
N HIS A 347 3.95 -3.81 -15.52
CA HIS A 347 3.09 -3.16 -14.54
C HIS A 347 2.10 -4.21 -14.05
N ASN A 348 2.49 -4.93 -13.00
CA ASN A 348 1.75 -6.02 -12.40
C ASN A 348 1.15 -5.64 -11.04
N TYR A 349 1.05 -4.34 -10.76
CA TYR A 349 0.42 -3.75 -9.60
C TYR A 349 -0.77 -2.89 -10.01
N GLY A 350 -1.77 -2.80 -9.14
CA GLY A 350 -3.04 -2.20 -9.52
C GLY A 350 -3.77 -1.48 -8.40
N ALA A 351 -3.19 -1.31 -7.21
CA ALA A 351 -3.86 -0.56 -6.15
C ALA A 351 -4.10 0.89 -6.57
N GLN A 352 -5.37 1.30 -6.56
CA GLN A 352 -5.84 2.66 -6.82
C GLN A 352 -6.52 3.23 -5.58
N SER A 353 -6.81 4.54 -5.57
CA SER A 353 -7.60 5.17 -4.51
C SER A 353 -7.03 4.93 -3.10
N ILE A 354 -5.70 4.94 -3.00
CA ILE A 354 -4.96 4.68 -1.77
C ILE A 354 -5.13 5.88 -0.83
N VAL A 355 -5.53 5.62 0.40
CA VAL A 355 -5.65 6.61 1.47
C VAL A 355 -4.60 6.36 2.55
N MET A 356 -4.20 7.43 3.25
CA MET A 356 -3.48 7.32 4.51
C MET A 356 -4.48 7.23 5.67
N LEU A 357 -4.30 6.24 6.55
CA LEU A 357 -5.25 5.91 7.60
C LEU A 357 -4.53 5.78 8.95
N SER A 358 -5.07 6.40 10.00
CA SER A 358 -4.53 6.27 11.36
C SER A 358 -5.17 5.09 12.10
N VAL A 359 -4.47 4.53 13.08
CA VAL A 359 -5.07 3.51 13.98
C VAL A 359 -6.31 4.06 14.71
N GLN A 360 -6.36 5.37 14.98
CA GLN A 360 -7.56 6.00 15.52
C GLN A 360 -8.80 5.75 14.64
N ARG A 361 -8.69 5.87 13.32
CA ARG A 361 -9.78 5.53 12.39
C ARG A 361 -10.09 4.03 12.36
N MET A 362 -9.10 3.17 12.55
CA MET A 362 -9.32 1.73 12.63
C MET A 362 -10.17 1.35 13.85
N LEU A 363 -10.00 2.10 14.95
CA LEU A 363 -10.72 1.91 16.21
C LEU A 363 -12.08 2.65 16.23
N ASP A 364 -12.19 3.78 15.52
CA ASP A 364 -13.42 4.57 15.39
C ASP A 364 -13.66 4.96 13.91
N PRO A 365 -14.58 4.27 13.20
CA PRO A 365 -14.91 4.53 11.80
C PRO A 365 -15.37 5.96 11.48
N ARG A 366 -15.80 6.74 12.49
CA ARG A 366 -16.24 8.13 12.33
C ARG A 366 -15.09 9.10 12.09
N VAL A 367 -13.87 8.74 12.46
CA VAL A 367 -12.68 9.55 12.22
C VAL A 367 -12.32 9.44 10.74
N PRO A 368 -12.27 10.53 9.94
CA PRO A 368 -12.01 10.45 8.51
C PRO A 368 -10.57 9.98 8.20
N PRO A 369 -10.29 9.50 6.98
CA PRO A 369 -8.92 9.24 6.54
C PRO A 369 -8.09 10.54 6.57
N LEU A 370 -6.77 10.42 6.69
CA LEU A 370 -5.84 11.57 6.73
C LEU A 370 -5.73 12.27 5.38
N THR A 371 -5.97 11.54 4.30
CA THR A 371 -5.88 12.04 2.92
C THR A 371 -7.11 11.63 2.13
N ALA A 372 -7.40 12.38 1.07
CA ALA A 372 -8.30 11.90 0.02
C ALA A 372 -7.69 10.65 -0.67
N PRO A 373 -8.52 9.83 -1.35
CA PRO A 373 -8.02 8.70 -2.15
C PRO A 373 -7.10 9.16 -3.29
N MET A 374 -5.97 8.50 -3.47
CA MET A 374 -4.95 8.86 -4.47
C MET A 374 -4.39 7.63 -5.19
N THR A 375 -4.12 7.79 -6.49
CA THR A 375 -3.40 6.78 -7.29
C THR A 375 -2.07 7.40 -7.74
N PRO A 376 -0.92 6.99 -7.17
CA PRO A 376 0.36 7.62 -7.46
C PRO A 376 0.83 7.27 -8.88
N SER A 377 1.38 8.25 -9.59
CA SER A 377 1.90 8.05 -10.95
C SER A 377 3.20 7.23 -11.00
N LEU A 378 3.94 7.18 -9.88
CA LEU A 378 5.29 6.61 -9.77
C LEU A 378 6.30 7.17 -10.79
N VAL A 379 6.05 8.37 -11.31
CA VAL A 379 6.99 9.07 -12.18
C VAL A 379 8.00 9.81 -11.30
N TYR A 380 9.19 9.23 -11.16
CA TYR A 380 10.27 9.83 -10.37
C TYR A 380 10.94 10.98 -11.12
N ARG A 381 11.15 12.09 -10.42
CA ARG A 381 11.82 13.29 -10.96
C ARG A 381 13.04 13.64 -10.13
N PRO A 382 14.12 14.14 -10.74
CA PRO A 382 15.24 14.68 -9.99
C PRO A 382 14.78 15.92 -9.20
N ARG A 383 15.53 16.25 -8.14
CA ARG A 383 15.30 17.49 -7.38
C ARG A 383 15.41 18.68 -8.31
N VAL A 384 14.48 19.62 -8.15
CA VAL A 384 14.66 20.95 -8.72
C VAL A 384 15.72 21.65 -7.87
N ALA A 385 16.88 21.96 -8.47
CA ALA A 385 17.92 22.71 -7.77
C ALA A 385 17.32 24.04 -7.28
N SER A 386 17.37 24.29 -5.97
CA SER A 386 16.83 25.51 -5.33
C SER A 386 17.47 26.80 -5.82
N SER A 387 18.55 26.72 -6.62
CA SER A 387 19.25 27.84 -7.24
C SER A 387 18.74 28.20 -8.64
N ALA A 388 17.82 27.42 -9.22
CA ALA A 388 17.23 27.77 -10.51
C ALA A 388 16.06 28.74 -10.26
N LEU A 389 16.33 30.03 -10.45
CA LEU A 389 15.28 31.05 -10.57
C LEU A 389 14.17 30.53 -11.49
N THR A 390 12.91 30.71 -11.10
CA THR A 390 11.82 30.42 -12.02
C THR A 390 12.00 31.26 -13.30
N PRO A 391 11.49 30.81 -14.46
CA PRO A 391 11.56 31.62 -15.68
C PRO A 391 11.00 33.05 -15.47
N ALA A 392 9.97 33.18 -14.63
CA ALA A 392 9.39 34.47 -14.26
C ALA A 392 10.33 35.32 -13.41
N GLU A 393 10.95 34.78 -12.35
CA GLU A 393 11.92 35.51 -11.51
C GLU A 393 13.18 35.89 -12.29
N ARG A 394 13.68 34.98 -13.15
CA ARG A 394 14.80 35.25 -14.05
C ARG A 394 14.46 36.40 -15.00
N ASN A 395 13.29 36.37 -15.63
CA ASN A 395 12.86 37.43 -16.54
C ASN A 395 12.62 38.76 -15.80
N GLY A 396 12.09 38.70 -14.58
CA GLY A 396 11.91 39.87 -13.71
C GLY A 396 13.22 40.53 -13.32
N ILE A 397 14.24 39.74 -12.95
CA ILE A 397 15.58 40.24 -12.64
C ILE A 397 16.23 40.87 -13.88
N ILE A 398 16.15 40.20 -15.04
CA ILE A 398 16.69 40.74 -16.29
C ILE A 398 16.02 42.07 -16.64
N ALA A 399 14.69 42.14 -16.59
CA ALA A 399 13.95 43.36 -16.88
C ALA A 399 14.30 44.49 -15.91
N GLY A 400 14.39 44.20 -14.61
CA GLY A 400 14.76 45.18 -13.58
C GLY A 400 16.17 45.74 -13.78
N VAL A 401 17.15 44.90 -14.11
CA VAL A 401 18.53 45.34 -14.39
C VAL A 401 18.59 46.25 -15.62
N VAL A 402 17.89 45.88 -16.71
CA VAL A 402 17.84 46.70 -17.92
C VAL A 402 17.24 48.08 -17.64
N LEU A 403 16.13 48.13 -16.90
CA LEU A 403 15.45 49.37 -16.56
C LEU A 403 16.32 50.29 -15.67
N LEU A 404 17.03 49.71 -14.71
CA LEU A 404 17.96 50.42 -13.85
C LEU A 404 19.15 51.00 -14.63
N VAL A 405 19.71 50.26 -15.59
CA VAL A 405 20.79 50.74 -16.46
C VAL A 405 20.30 51.92 -17.33
N VAL A 406 19.13 51.80 -17.96
CA VAL A 406 18.55 52.87 -18.78
C VAL A 406 18.29 54.13 -17.96
N ALA A 407 17.70 53.98 -16.78
CA ALA A 407 17.46 55.10 -15.86
C ALA A 407 18.76 55.77 -15.42
N SER A 408 19.80 54.97 -15.16
CA SER A 408 21.12 55.49 -14.77
C SER A 408 21.77 56.29 -15.90
N ILE A 409 21.71 55.80 -17.14
CA ILE A 409 22.22 56.52 -18.32
C ILE A 409 21.47 57.84 -18.52
N ALA A 410 20.14 57.83 -18.43
CA ALA A 410 19.33 59.02 -18.56
C ALA A 410 19.63 60.06 -17.46
N ALA A 411 19.79 59.61 -16.21
CA ALA A 411 20.16 60.48 -15.09
C ALA A 411 21.55 61.10 -15.26
N VAL A 412 22.53 60.32 -15.70
CA VAL A 412 23.88 60.82 -16.00
C VAL A 412 23.84 61.81 -17.17
N GLY A 413 23.08 61.52 -18.22
CA GLY A 413 22.90 62.43 -19.36
C GLY A 413 22.24 63.74 -18.95
N LEU A 414 21.20 63.70 -18.12
CA LEU A 414 20.54 64.89 -17.57
C LEU A 414 21.49 65.70 -16.68
N PHE A 415 22.26 65.02 -15.82
CA PHE A 415 23.25 65.67 -14.96
C PHE A 415 24.33 66.38 -15.79
N LEU A 416 24.86 65.71 -16.82
CA LEU A 416 25.83 66.31 -17.75
C LEU A 416 25.23 67.49 -18.52
N TYR A 417 23.99 67.39 -18.99
CA TYR A 417 23.29 68.48 -19.66
C TYR A 417 23.10 69.69 -18.75
N CYS A 418 22.59 69.50 -17.53
CA CYS A 418 22.41 70.58 -16.54
C CYS A 418 23.74 71.18 -16.05
N CYS A 419 24.83 70.41 -16.04
CA CYS A 419 26.16 70.93 -15.69
C CYS A 419 26.88 71.61 -16.87
N MET A 420 26.46 71.37 -18.12
CA MET A 420 27.00 72.02 -19.32
C MET A 420 26.34 73.38 -19.59
N ASP A 421 25.09 73.58 -19.17
CA ASP A 421 24.31 74.82 -19.39
C ASP A 421 24.69 75.99 -18.43
N ASN A 422 25.58 75.74 -17.45
CA ASN A 422 26.12 76.78 -16.57
C ASN A 422 27.43 77.40 -17.10
N ARG A 423 27.66 77.35 -18.41
CA ARG A 423 28.87 77.88 -19.04
C ARG A 423 28.56 78.74 -20.27
N ASP A 424 27.65 79.70 -20.09
CA ASP A 424 27.66 80.94 -20.87
C ASP A 424 28.48 82.00 -20.11
N ASN A 425 29.47 82.59 -20.80
CA ASN A 425 30.37 83.62 -20.31
C ASN A 425 29.68 84.95 -20.01
#